data_AF-Q7XYI0-F1
#
_entry.id   AF-Q7XYI0-F1
#
_cell.length_a   1.000
_cell.length_b   1.000
_cell.length_c   1.000
_cell.angle_alpha   90.00
_cell.angle_beta   90.00
_cell.angle_gamma   90.00
#
_symmetry.space_group_name_H-M   'P 1'
#
loop_
_entity.id
_entity.type
_entity.pdbx_description
1 polymer ?
#
loop_
_entity_poly.entity_id
_entity_poly.type
_entity_poly.pdbx_seq_one_letter_code
_entity_poly.pdbx_strand_id
1 'polypeptide(L)'
;VACGHHSCAIPPPFRNQEARVIDTMKTTTIASLALNIVLAAVVLVALLGRTQQHEQDVGMMMVRAPAATGLAAPCTGSRTAVNFHRRFKFQPRRKPDPPRKWSMKVGDKVKVISGGDKGKESEITRVYRKSGYVLVKDVNLKTKHQRPQGEDETGAIIQIEHPIHHSNVKVTERSVYTKPVAAVATE
;
A
#
# COMPACT_ATOMS: atom_id res chain seq x y z
N VAL A 1 38.94 43.90 72.03
CA VAL A 1 37.75 43.07 72.29
C VAL A 1 37.29 42.47 70.97
N ALA A 2 36.94 41.19 71.01
CA ALA A 2 36.78 40.25 69.89
C ALA A 2 35.48 40.41 69.06
N CYS A 3 35.33 39.46 68.13
CA CYS A 3 34.22 39.15 67.20
C CYS A 3 34.40 39.76 65.81
N GLY A 4 34.28 39.03 64.69
CA GLY A 4 33.96 37.62 64.46
C GLY A 4 33.73 37.46 62.96
N HIS A 5 34.21 36.37 62.34
CA HIS A 5 33.81 35.98 60.99
C HIS A 5 33.55 34.48 60.96
N HIS A 6 32.29 34.16 60.68
CA HIS A 6 31.79 32.83 60.40
C HIS A 6 32.40 32.30 59.09
N SER A 7 32.84 31.06 59.09
CA SER A 7 32.98 30.26 57.87
C SER A 7 32.43 28.87 58.17
N CYS A 8 31.22 28.63 57.66
CA CYS A 8 30.53 27.34 57.68
C CYS A 8 31.25 26.35 56.75
N ALA A 9 31.68 25.20 57.28
CA ALA A 9 32.07 24.06 56.47
C ALA A 9 30.84 23.17 56.21
N ILE A 10 30.48 23.02 54.93
CA ILE A 10 29.38 22.20 54.43
C ILE A 10 29.92 20.78 54.15
N PRO A 11 29.26 19.68 54.58
CA PRO A 11 29.67 18.32 54.21
C PRO A 11 29.27 17.98 52.76
N PRO A 12 30.05 17.18 52.01
CA PRO A 12 29.67 16.77 50.66
C PRO A 12 28.54 15.72 50.65
N PRO A 13 27.64 15.74 49.64
CA PRO A 13 26.46 14.88 49.61
C PRO A 13 26.74 13.44 49.15
N PHE A 14 25.99 12.52 49.76
CA PHE A 14 25.81 11.08 49.47
C PHE A 14 25.29 10.80 48.04
N ARG A 15 26.09 11.03 46.98
CA ARG A 15 25.61 10.88 45.59
C ARG A 15 26.02 9.59 44.86
N ASN A 16 26.61 8.62 45.56
CA ASN A 16 27.23 7.45 44.89
C ASN A 16 26.53 6.10 45.12
N GLN A 17 25.39 6.05 45.81
CA GLN A 17 24.65 4.79 46.02
C GLN A 17 23.55 4.53 44.96
N GLU A 18 22.94 5.56 44.38
CA GLU A 18 21.81 5.39 43.45
C GLU A 18 22.23 4.87 42.07
N ALA A 19 23.41 5.25 41.57
CA ALA A 19 23.89 4.83 40.24
C ALA A 19 24.15 3.31 40.16
N ARG A 20 24.67 2.69 41.23
CA ARG A 20 24.95 1.24 41.25
C ARG A 20 23.67 0.39 41.28
N VAL A 21 22.58 0.89 41.84
CA VAL A 21 21.30 0.17 41.91
C VAL A 21 20.60 0.16 40.54
N ILE A 22 20.72 1.23 39.77
CA ILE A 22 20.11 1.31 38.43
C ILE A 22 20.82 0.36 37.45
N ASP A 23 22.14 0.22 37.54
CA ASP A 23 22.92 -0.67 36.66
C ASP A 23 22.69 -2.16 36.98
N THR A 24 22.48 -2.54 38.25
CA THR A 24 22.14 -3.93 38.63
C THR A 24 20.68 -4.29 38.32
N MET A 25 19.75 -3.33 38.38
CA MET A 25 18.34 -3.54 38.01
C MET A 25 18.14 -3.68 36.49
N LYS A 26 18.93 -2.95 35.68
CA LYS A 26 18.89 -3.05 34.21
C LYS A 26 19.49 -4.36 33.68
N THR A 27 20.61 -4.80 34.26
CA THR A 27 21.26 -6.04 33.84
C THR A 27 20.45 -7.29 34.20
N THR A 28 19.73 -7.28 35.33
CA THR A 28 18.83 -8.38 35.75
C THR A 28 17.53 -8.46 34.94
N THR A 29 16.97 -7.32 34.52
CA THR A 29 15.77 -7.28 33.64
C THR A 29 16.09 -7.68 32.20
N ILE A 30 17.24 -7.28 31.66
CA ILE A 30 17.66 -7.67 30.31
C ILE A 30 17.95 -9.18 30.24
N ALA A 31 18.61 -9.75 31.25
CA ALA A 31 18.91 -11.17 31.30
C ALA A 31 17.65 -12.06 31.39
N SER A 32 16.66 -11.67 32.19
CA SER A 32 15.40 -12.42 32.32
C SER A 32 14.51 -12.33 31.07
N LEU A 33 14.46 -11.19 30.39
CA LEU A 33 13.77 -11.04 29.11
C LEU A 33 14.41 -11.88 28.00
N ALA A 34 15.75 -11.93 27.93
CA ALA A 34 16.46 -12.75 26.95
C ALA A 34 16.15 -14.25 27.12
N LEU A 35 16.10 -14.74 28.37
CA LEU A 35 15.78 -16.14 28.65
C LEU A 35 14.35 -16.50 28.20
N ASN A 36 13.38 -15.62 28.44
CA ASN A 36 11.98 -15.83 28.07
C ASN A 36 11.78 -15.84 26.54
N ILE A 37 12.49 -14.99 25.79
CA ILE A 37 12.41 -14.96 24.33
C ILE A 37 12.98 -16.26 23.73
N VAL A 38 14.10 -16.76 24.26
CA VAL A 38 14.70 -18.02 23.80
C VAL A 38 13.79 -19.21 24.12
N LEU A 39 13.21 -19.27 25.32
CA LEU A 39 12.21 -20.29 25.68
C LEU A 39 10.98 -20.26 24.76
N ALA A 40 10.45 -19.06 24.45
CA ALA A 40 9.33 -18.92 23.53
C ALA A 40 9.66 -19.38 22.11
N ALA A 41 10.87 -19.09 21.61
CA ALA A 41 11.32 -19.56 20.30
C ALA A 41 11.47 -21.09 20.23
N VAL A 42 12.03 -21.72 21.28
CA VAL A 42 12.16 -23.19 21.36
C VAL A 42 10.79 -23.86 21.41
N VAL A 43 9.84 -23.30 22.18
CA VAL A 43 8.45 -23.80 22.23
C VAL A 43 7.74 -23.62 20.89
N LEU A 44 7.96 -22.51 20.18
CA LEU A 44 7.36 -22.28 18.86
C LEU A 44 7.90 -23.26 17.81
N VAL A 45 9.20 -23.55 17.80
CA VAL A 45 9.81 -24.55 16.92
C VAL A 45 9.30 -25.97 17.25
N ALA A 46 9.10 -26.29 18.53
CA ALA A 46 8.55 -27.58 18.96
C ALA A 46 7.06 -27.75 18.58
N LEU A 47 6.28 -26.67 18.56
CA LEU A 47 4.87 -26.70 18.15
C LEU A 47 4.70 -26.75 16.61
N LEU A 48 5.61 -26.15 15.86
CA LEU A 48 5.59 -26.20 14.39
C LEU A 48 6.21 -27.48 13.81
N GLY A 49 7.01 -28.22 14.59
CA GLY A 49 7.65 -29.49 14.18
C GLY A 49 6.73 -30.71 14.03
N ARG A 50 5.40 -30.56 14.15
CA ARG A 50 4.42 -31.66 13.98
C ARG A 50 3.55 -31.54 12.72
N THR A 51 4.07 -31.01 11.62
CA THR A 51 3.38 -31.06 10.31
C THR A 51 4.33 -31.48 9.18
N GLN A 52 4.72 -32.76 9.19
CA GLN A 52 5.32 -33.44 8.04
C GLN A 52 4.71 -34.84 7.97
N GLN A 53 3.60 -34.94 7.26
CA GLN A 53 3.19 -36.13 6.51
C GLN A 53 1.95 -35.76 5.68
N HIS A 54 2.06 -36.04 4.38
CA HIS A 54 1.01 -36.07 3.36
C HIS A 54 1.03 -34.91 2.35
N GLU A 55 1.86 -35.03 1.30
CA GLU A 55 1.39 -34.93 -0.10
C GLU A 55 2.44 -35.48 -1.09
N GLN A 56 2.24 -36.76 -1.46
CA GLN A 56 2.33 -37.35 -2.80
C GLN A 56 3.61 -37.22 -3.65
N ASP A 57 4.37 -38.33 -3.61
CA ASP A 57 4.84 -39.06 -4.78
C ASP A 57 3.81 -39.09 -5.93
N VAL A 58 4.09 -38.41 -7.03
CA VAL A 58 3.93 -38.91 -8.43
C VAL A 58 4.63 -37.95 -9.38
N GLY A 59 5.91 -38.23 -9.67
CA GLY A 59 6.71 -37.46 -10.61
C GLY A 59 7.81 -38.27 -11.28
N MET A 60 7.60 -39.57 -11.49
CA MET A 60 8.54 -40.40 -12.23
C MET A 60 7.80 -41.41 -13.11
N MET A 61 7.52 -41.02 -14.36
CA MET A 61 7.50 -41.97 -15.46
C MET A 61 8.07 -41.29 -16.71
N MET A 62 9.38 -41.49 -16.90
CA MET A 62 9.91 -41.64 -18.25
C MET A 62 9.26 -42.87 -18.88
N VAL A 63 8.61 -42.71 -20.04
CA VAL A 63 8.69 -43.72 -21.09
C VAL A 63 8.90 -43.02 -22.43
N ARG A 64 10.10 -43.25 -22.92
CA ARG A 64 10.61 -43.05 -24.26
C ARG A 64 9.99 -44.11 -25.19
N ALA A 65 9.43 -43.72 -26.32
CA ALA A 65 9.04 -44.64 -27.40
C ALA A 65 9.12 -43.95 -28.78
N PRO A 66 9.37 -44.72 -29.87
CA PRO A 66 10.26 -44.33 -30.94
C PRO A 66 9.58 -43.77 -32.20
N ALA A 67 10.38 -43.11 -33.03
CA ALA A 67 10.07 -42.84 -34.43
C ALA A 67 9.99 -44.15 -35.24
N ALA A 68 8.99 -44.26 -36.13
CA ALA A 68 9.11 -44.77 -37.51
C ALA A 68 7.73 -44.89 -38.20
N THR A 69 7.64 -44.37 -39.44
CA THR A 69 6.92 -44.88 -40.63
C THR A 69 5.43 -45.26 -40.48
N GLY A 70 4.45 -44.64 -41.16
CA GLY A 70 4.40 -44.30 -42.59
C GLY A 70 3.40 -45.22 -43.28
N LEU A 71 2.23 -44.71 -43.70
CA LEU A 71 1.40 -45.23 -44.80
C LEU A 71 0.31 -44.19 -45.14
N ALA A 72 0.25 -43.85 -46.41
CA ALA A 72 -0.61 -42.84 -47.00
C ALA A 72 -2.00 -43.38 -47.34
N ALA A 73 -3.01 -42.51 -47.31
CA ALA A 73 -4.00 -42.43 -48.39
C ALA A 73 -4.62 -41.01 -48.47
N PRO A 74 -4.95 -40.52 -49.67
CA PRO A 74 -5.24 -39.11 -49.93
C PRO A 74 -6.73 -38.84 -50.22
N CYS A 75 -7.09 -37.54 -50.26
CA CYS A 75 -8.27 -36.92 -50.89
C CYS A 75 -9.66 -37.49 -50.51
N THR A 76 -10.58 -36.78 -49.86
CA THR A 76 -11.37 -35.68 -50.45
C THR A 76 -12.47 -35.35 -49.44
N GLY A 77 -12.72 -34.07 -49.16
CA GLY A 77 -13.76 -33.70 -48.22
C GLY A 77 -13.67 -32.26 -47.76
N SER A 78 -13.74 -31.33 -48.70
CA SER A 78 -14.06 -29.93 -48.43
C SER A 78 -15.41 -29.84 -47.71
N ARG A 79 -15.40 -29.73 -46.38
CA ARG A 79 -16.55 -29.27 -45.60
C ARG A 79 -16.09 -28.11 -44.72
N THR A 80 -16.00 -26.98 -45.42
CA THR A 80 -16.39 -25.66 -44.96
C THR A 80 -15.80 -25.24 -43.61
N ALA A 81 -14.64 -24.60 -43.66
CA ALA A 81 -14.32 -23.54 -42.72
C ALA A 81 -15.45 -22.50 -42.79
N VAL A 82 -16.45 -22.63 -41.93
CA VAL A 82 -17.44 -21.57 -41.75
C VAL A 82 -16.66 -20.42 -41.14
N ASN A 83 -16.41 -19.42 -41.98
CA ASN A 83 -15.89 -18.11 -41.64
C ASN A 83 -16.59 -17.58 -40.37
N PHE A 84 -16.00 -17.84 -39.20
CA PHE A 84 -16.40 -17.27 -37.91
C PHE A 84 -15.90 -15.82 -37.81
N HIS A 85 -16.11 -15.07 -38.89
CA HIS A 85 -15.74 -13.67 -39.07
C HIS A 85 -16.86 -12.92 -39.79
N ARG A 86 -18.13 -13.28 -39.52
CA ARG A 86 -19.25 -12.38 -39.84
C ARG A 86 -19.33 -11.27 -38.79
N ARG A 87 -18.34 -10.40 -38.91
CA ARG A 87 -18.29 -8.95 -38.70
C ARG A 87 -19.65 -8.30 -38.41
N PHE A 88 -20.19 -8.47 -37.21
CA PHE A 88 -21.13 -7.50 -36.65
C PHE A 88 -20.32 -6.23 -36.37
N LYS A 89 -20.24 -5.35 -37.36
CA LYS A 89 -19.74 -3.99 -37.16
C LYS A 89 -20.77 -3.28 -36.28
N PHE A 90 -20.63 -3.37 -34.96
CA PHE A 90 -21.36 -2.51 -34.03
C PHE A 90 -20.88 -1.09 -34.26
N GLN A 91 -21.55 -0.36 -35.15
CA GLN A 91 -21.33 1.07 -35.31
C GLN A 91 -22.17 1.78 -34.24
N PRO A 92 -21.57 2.38 -33.20
CA PRO A 92 -22.33 3.20 -32.27
C PRO A 92 -22.91 4.39 -33.06
N ARG A 93 -24.23 4.39 -33.29
CA ARG A 93 -24.92 5.41 -34.11
C ARG A 93 -25.07 6.77 -33.42
N ARG A 94 -24.61 6.92 -32.18
CA ARG A 94 -24.74 8.15 -31.38
C ARG A 94 -23.38 8.53 -30.81
N LYS A 95 -22.99 9.80 -31.00
CA LYS A 95 -21.80 10.37 -30.36
C LYS A 95 -21.99 10.28 -28.83
N PRO A 96 -20.95 9.95 -28.05
CA PRO A 96 -21.05 9.96 -26.60
C PRO A 96 -21.43 11.37 -26.12
N ASP A 97 -22.33 11.44 -25.13
CA ASP A 97 -22.74 12.70 -24.54
C ASP A 97 -21.53 13.48 -24.01
N PRO A 98 -21.51 14.82 -24.13
CA PRO A 98 -20.42 15.61 -23.59
C PRO A 98 -20.32 15.42 -22.07
N PRO A 99 -19.10 15.39 -21.50
CA PRO A 99 -18.95 15.25 -20.06
C PRO A 99 -19.63 16.43 -19.36
N ARG A 100 -20.32 16.15 -18.25
CA ARG A 100 -20.96 17.19 -17.43
C ARG A 100 -19.89 18.21 -17.00
N LYS A 101 -20.25 19.49 -16.97
CA LYS A 101 -19.34 20.59 -16.60
C LYS A 101 -19.31 20.73 -15.07
N TRP A 102 -18.16 20.49 -14.45
CA TRP A 102 -17.89 20.72 -13.03
C TRP A 102 -16.54 21.44 -12.84
N SER A 103 -16.39 22.13 -11.72
CA SER A 103 -15.39 23.19 -11.49
C SER A 103 -14.24 22.84 -10.55
N MET A 104 -13.94 21.56 -10.32
CA MET A 104 -12.80 21.14 -9.50
C MET A 104 -11.49 21.16 -10.30
N LYS A 105 -10.42 21.62 -9.67
CA LYS A 105 -9.06 21.63 -10.21
C LYS A 105 -8.16 20.73 -9.38
N VAL A 106 -7.00 20.39 -9.96
CA VAL A 106 -5.92 19.73 -9.23
C VAL A 106 -5.34 20.73 -8.22
N GLY A 107 -5.09 20.29 -6.99
CA GLY A 107 -4.60 21.14 -5.90
C GLY A 107 -5.67 21.91 -5.12
N ASP A 108 -6.96 21.68 -5.39
CA ASP A 108 -8.02 22.19 -4.53
C ASP A 108 -8.07 21.36 -3.23
N LYS A 109 -8.34 22.02 -2.08
CA LYS A 109 -8.63 21.31 -0.83
C LYS A 109 -10.11 20.99 -0.75
N VAL A 110 -10.40 19.75 -0.44
CA VAL A 110 -11.74 19.21 -0.46
C VAL A 110 -12.07 18.42 0.79
N LYS A 111 -13.35 18.45 1.17
CA LYS A 111 -13.95 17.69 2.25
C LYS A 111 -14.90 16.63 1.69
N VAL A 112 -14.81 15.41 2.20
CA VAL A 112 -15.73 14.33 1.83
C VAL A 112 -17.08 14.51 2.54
N ILE A 113 -18.16 14.53 1.78
CA ILE A 113 -19.55 14.73 2.27
C ILE A 113 -20.17 13.40 2.69
N SER A 114 -19.95 12.35 1.88
CA SER A 114 -20.59 11.05 2.01
C SER A 114 -19.62 9.91 1.68
N GLY A 115 -19.87 8.73 2.26
CA GLY A 115 -19.01 7.55 2.13
C GLY A 115 -18.31 7.18 3.45
N GLY A 116 -17.44 6.17 3.39
CA GLY A 116 -16.70 5.68 4.56
C GLY A 116 -15.73 6.69 5.16
N ASP A 117 -15.22 7.61 4.33
CA ASP A 117 -14.27 8.64 4.73
C ASP A 117 -14.92 10.02 4.99
N LYS A 118 -16.19 10.03 5.42
CA LYS A 118 -16.94 11.27 5.67
C LYS A 118 -16.19 12.19 6.63
N GLY A 119 -16.09 13.47 6.26
CA GLY A 119 -15.51 14.51 7.11
C GLY A 119 -13.99 14.67 6.97
N LYS A 120 -13.29 13.76 6.30
CA LYS A 120 -11.86 13.93 5.97
C LYS A 120 -11.69 15.11 5.02
N GLU A 121 -10.66 15.90 5.28
CA GLU A 121 -10.24 17.03 4.46
C GLU A 121 -8.86 16.73 3.87
N SER A 122 -8.75 16.83 2.56
CA SER A 122 -7.53 16.47 1.83
C SER A 122 -7.47 17.14 0.45
N GLU A 123 -6.35 16.98 -0.24
CA GLU A 123 -6.06 17.65 -1.51
C GLU A 123 -6.36 16.73 -2.70
N ILE A 124 -6.80 17.31 -3.81
CA ILE A 124 -6.98 16.60 -5.08
C ILE A 124 -5.63 16.39 -5.80
N THR A 125 -5.23 15.14 -5.99
CA THR A 125 -4.04 14.77 -6.77
C THR A 125 -4.33 14.77 -8.28
N ARG A 126 -5.46 14.19 -8.71
CA ARG A 126 -5.82 14.06 -10.14
C ARG A 126 -7.33 14.16 -10.35
N VAL A 127 -7.73 14.68 -11.51
CA VAL A 127 -9.14 14.88 -11.89
C VAL A 127 -9.46 14.17 -13.20
N TYR A 128 -10.41 13.23 -13.18
CA TYR A 128 -10.88 12.50 -14.37
C TYR A 128 -12.16 13.11 -14.91
N ARG A 129 -12.02 14.11 -15.80
CA ARG A 129 -13.17 14.88 -16.33
C ARG A 129 -14.13 14.06 -17.21
N LYS A 130 -13.63 13.03 -17.91
CA LYS A 130 -14.44 12.16 -18.78
C LYS A 130 -15.41 11.29 -17.98
N SER A 131 -14.93 10.75 -16.86
CA SER A 131 -15.67 9.80 -16.03
C SER A 131 -16.32 10.44 -14.80
N GLY A 132 -15.96 11.68 -14.45
CA GLY A 132 -16.56 12.41 -13.32
C GLY A 132 -15.98 12.02 -11.95
N TYR A 133 -14.78 11.44 -11.93
CA TYR A 133 -14.10 11.01 -10.71
C TYR A 133 -12.91 11.89 -10.36
N VAL A 134 -12.57 11.90 -9.08
CA VAL A 134 -11.48 12.67 -8.48
C VAL A 134 -10.62 11.74 -7.64
N LEU A 135 -9.31 11.84 -7.78
CA LEU A 135 -8.36 11.17 -6.91
C LEU A 135 -7.95 12.13 -5.79
N VAL A 136 -8.22 11.76 -4.55
CA VAL A 136 -8.00 12.59 -3.36
C VAL A 136 -7.04 11.86 -2.43
N LYS A 137 -6.09 12.59 -1.84
CA LYS A 137 -5.07 12.03 -0.95
C LYS A 137 -5.68 11.40 0.30
N ASP A 138 -5.21 10.21 0.68
CA ASP A 138 -5.60 9.49 1.91
C ASP A 138 -7.11 9.20 2.06
N VAL A 139 -7.85 9.18 0.94
CA VAL A 139 -9.29 8.86 0.92
C VAL A 139 -9.55 7.62 0.07
N ASN A 140 -10.53 6.79 0.48
CA ASN A 140 -10.93 5.57 -0.23
C ASN A 140 -9.73 4.65 -0.49
N LEU A 141 -8.91 4.45 0.55
CA LEU A 141 -7.76 3.56 0.51
C LEU A 141 -8.24 2.12 0.40
N LYS A 142 -7.64 1.37 -0.53
CA LYS A 142 -7.86 -0.07 -0.65
C LYS A 142 -6.53 -0.79 -0.58
N THR A 143 -6.55 -1.88 0.15
CA THR A 143 -5.43 -2.79 0.27
C THR A 143 -5.28 -3.61 -1.01
N LYS A 144 -4.13 -3.48 -1.67
CA LYS A 144 -3.72 -4.29 -2.81
C LYS A 144 -2.52 -5.13 -2.40
N HIS A 145 -2.68 -6.45 -2.51
CA HIS A 145 -1.57 -7.38 -2.39
C HIS A 145 -0.77 -7.36 -3.70
N GLN A 146 0.47 -6.89 -3.65
CA GLN A 146 1.38 -6.91 -4.79
C GLN A 146 2.17 -8.21 -4.76
N ARG A 147 2.04 -9.01 -5.82
CA ARG A 147 2.89 -10.18 -6.03
C ARG A 147 4.31 -9.72 -6.34
N PRO A 148 5.33 -10.36 -5.77
CA PRO A 148 6.72 -10.06 -6.10
C PRO A 148 6.98 -10.30 -7.59
N GLN A 149 7.82 -9.48 -8.21
CA GLN A 149 8.16 -9.59 -9.64
C GLN A 149 9.54 -10.23 -9.85
N GLY A 150 10.45 -10.08 -8.89
CA GLY A 150 11.77 -10.73 -8.89
C GLY A 150 11.87 -11.88 -7.87
N GLU A 151 12.86 -12.76 -8.06
CA GLU A 151 13.16 -13.88 -7.14
C GLU A 151 13.61 -13.39 -5.75
N ASP A 152 14.16 -12.17 -5.66
CA ASP A 152 14.65 -11.56 -4.42
C ASP A 152 13.66 -10.58 -3.76
N GLU A 153 12.46 -10.42 -4.30
CA GLU A 153 11.46 -9.49 -3.77
C GLU A 153 10.41 -10.23 -2.94
N THR A 154 10.11 -9.70 -1.75
CA THR A 154 8.98 -10.17 -0.95
C THR A 154 7.69 -9.49 -1.40
N GLY A 155 6.58 -10.23 -1.43
CA GLY A 155 5.26 -9.65 -1.70
C GLY A 155 4.90 -8.56 -0.68
N ALA A 156 4.32 -7.45 -1.16
CA ALA A 156 3.99 -6.29 -0.33
C ALA A 156 2.48 -6.06 -0.23
N ILE A 157 2.03 -5.57 0.92
CA ILE A 157 0.66 -5.11 1.14
C ILE A 157 0.63 -3.59 1.00
N ILE A 158 0.14 -3.09 -0.13
CA ILE A 158 0.15 -1.66 -0.45
C ILE A 158 -1.26 -1.09 -0.28
N GLN A 159 -1.37 0.07 0.35
CA GLN A 159 -2.61 0.84 0.36
C GLN A 159 -2.60 1.84 -0.79
N ILE A 160 -3.63 1.77 -1.65
CA ILE A 160 -3.73 2.61 -2.84
C ILE A 160 -5.02 3.42 -2.76
N GLU A 161 -4.91 4.72 -3.00
CA GLU A 161 -6.02 5.65 -3.12
C GLU A 161 -6.88 5.31 -4.34
N HIS A 162 -8.19 5.26 -4.14
CA HIS A 162 -9.13 5.03 -5.22
C HIS A 162 -9.97 6.27 -5.53
N PRO A 163 -10.34 6.46 -6.81
CA PRO A 163 -11.15 7.61 -7.22
C PRO A 163 -12.51 7.65 -6.51
N ILE A 164 -12.95 8.88 -6.21
CA ILE A 164 -14.23 9.21 -5.60
C ILE A 164 -15.03 10.06 -6.59
N HIS A 165 -16.35 9.89 -6.60
CA HIS A 165 -17.21 10.66 -7.48
C HIS A 165 -17.32 12.12 -7.03
N HIS A 166 -17.32 13.07 -7.97
CA HIS A 166 -17.35 14.52 -7.68
C HIS A 166 -18.56 14.97 -6.84
N SER A 167 -19.67 14.23 -6.83
CA SER A 167 -20.85 14.54 -6.00
C SER A 167 -20.63 14.36 -4.51
N ASN A 168 -19.66 13.53 -4.11
CA ASN A 168 -19.44 13.15 -2.71
C ASN A 168 -18.38 14.03 -2.05
N VAL A 169 -17.94 15.07 -2.74
CA VAL A 169 -16.80 15.90 -2.37
C VAL A 169 -17.21 17.37 -2.46
N LYS A 170 -16.87 18.14 -1.42
CA LYS A 170 -17.10 19.59 -1.35
C LYS A 170 -15.77 20.32 -1.33
N VAL A 171 -15.62 21.36 -2.14
CA VAL A 171 -14.42 22.21 -2.11
C VAL A 171 -14.47 23.12 -0.88
N THR A 172 -13.40 23.09 -0.08
CA THR A 172 -13.22 23.97 1.10
C THR A 172 -12.44 25.22 0.68
N GLU A 173 -11.24 25.01 0.12
CA GLU A 173 -10.40 26.08 -0.39
C GLU A 173 -10.19 25.85 -1.89
N ARG A 174 -10.49 26.87 -2.70
CA ARG A 174 -10.16 26.87 -4.12
C ARG A 174 -8.71 27.31 -4.27
N SER A 175 -7.93 26.53 -5.02
CA SER A 175 -6.61 26.97 -5.44
C SER A 175 -6.76 28.30 -6.18
N VAL A 176 -6.15 29.35 -5.65
CA VAL A 176 -6.19 30.67 -6.27
C VAL A 176 -5.29 30.59 -7.50
N TYR A 177 -5.87 30.22 -8.63
CA TYR A 177 -5.28 30.57 -9.92
C TYR A 177 -5.50 32.06 -10.08
N THR A 178 -4.67 32.87 -9.42
CA THR A 178 -4.51 34.26 -9.79
C THR A 178 -3.96 34.19 -11.19
N LYS A 179 -4.83 34.31 -12.18
CA LYS A 179 -4.38 34.79 -13.49
C LYS A 179 -3.66 36.08 -13.11
N PRO A 180 -2.34 36.22 -13.32
CA PRO A 180 -1.66 37.44 -12.96
C PRO A 180 -2.43 38.52 -13.71
N VAL A 181 -3.19 39.31 -12.96
CA VAL A 181 -3.85 40.49 -13.51
C VAL A 181 -2.63 41.32 -13.83
N ALA A 182 -2.27 41.36 -15.11
CA ALA A 182 -1.22 42.21 -15.61
C ALA A 182 -1.44 43.55 -14.91
N ALA A 183 -0.47 43.94 -14.08
CA ALA A 183 -0.56 45.14 -13.30
C ALA A 183 -1.10 46.21 -14.23
N VAL A 184 -2.26 46.76 -13.87
CA VAL A 184 -2.83 47.91 -14.53
C VAL A 184 -1.77 48.98 -14.34
N ALA A 185 -0.95 49.18 -15.36
CA ALA A 185 -0.06 50.31 -15.51
C ALA A 185 -0.98 51.51 -15.77
N THR A 186 -1.56 52.03 -14.70
CA THR A 186 -2.07 53.40 -14.70
C THR A 186 -0.88 54.32 -14.50
N GLU A 187 -0.78 55.25 -15.44
CA GLU A 187 0.16 56.37 -15.59
C GLU A 187 0.32 57.22 -14.33
#